data_AF-A0A1A1YUC2-F1
#
_entry.id   AF-A0A1A1YUC2-F1
#
_cell.length_a   1.000
_cell.length_b   1.000
_cell.length_c   1.000
_cell.angle_alpha   90.00
_cell.angle_beta   90.00
_cell.angle_gamma   90.00
#
_symmetry.space_group_name_H-M   'P 1'
#
loop_
_entity.id
_entity.type
_entity.pdbx_description
1 polymer ?
#
loop_
_entity_poly.entity_id
_entity_poly.type
_entity_poly.pdbx_seq_one_letter_code
_entity_poly.pdbx_strand_id
1 'polypeptide(L)'
;MGEIVEVDLTQLRAVANRVMESAEKITQMRWPTLDPDDLPGSAVGNVAAPVLVAARLTEVVANMRGWAVAAHMSADAFERADRSNGERLQQ
;
A
#
# COMPACT_ATOMS: atom_id res chain seq x y z
N MET A 1 25.83 0.51 -21.01
CA MET A 1 26.03 1.76 -20.24
C MET A 1 24.72 1.97 -19.48
N GLY A 2 24.61 1.40 -18.29
CA GLY A 2 23.39 1.49 -17.48
C GLY A 2 23.40 2.83 -16.77
N GLU A 3 22.43 3.67 -17.09
CA GLU A 3 22.14 4.85 -16.29
C GLU A 3 21.87 4.36 -14.86
N ILE A 4 22.76 4.69 -13.92
CA ILE A 4 22.49 4.44 -12.51
C ILE A 4 21.40 5.44 -12.15
N VAL A 5 20.15 4.99 -12.24
CA VAL A 5 19.02 5.77 -11.74
C VAL A 5 19.28 5.94 -10.25
N GLU A 6 19.72 7.13 -9.86
CA GLU A 6 19.88 7.51 -8.47
C GLU A 6 18.48 7.51 -7.85
N VAL A 7 18.18 6.48 -7.06
CA VAL A 7 16.91 6.38 -6.37
C VAL A 7 16.94 7.39 -5.24
N ASP A 8 16.14 8.45 -5.35
CA ASP A 8 15.90 9.37 -4.24
C ASP A 8 15.20 8.61 -3.10
N LEU A 9 16.00 8.22 -2.11
CA LEU A 9 15.54 7.47 -0.95
C LEU A 9 14.55 8.27 -0.10
N THR A 10 14.65 9.60 -0.12
CA THR A 10 13.70 10.49 0.57
C THR A 10 12.35 10.44 -0.13
N GLN A 11 12.35 10.53 -1.46
CA GLN A 11 11.12 10.41 -2.25
C GLN A 11 10.49 9.02 -2.10
N LEU A 12 11.29 7.95 -2.12
CA LEU A 12 10.80 6.58 -1.93
C LEU A 12 10.10 6.41 -0.58
N ARG A 13 10.74 6.89 0.51
CA ARG A 13 10.15 6.88 1.86
C ARG A 13 8.87 7.70 1.94
N ALA A 14 8.83 8.85 1.28
CA ALA A 14 7.64 9.71 1.24
C ALA A 14 6.45 9.03 0.53
N VAL A 15 6.68 8.38 -0.61
CA VAL A 15 5.63 7.63 -1.32
C VAL A 15 5.18 6.42 -0.49
N ALA A 16 6.10 5.69 0.13
CA ALA A 16 5.79 4.57 1.03
C ALA A 16 4.85 5.01 2.17
N ASN A 17 5.15 6.13 2.83
CA ASN A 17 4.29 6.71 3.87
C ASN A 17 2.90 7.07 3.33
N ARG A 18 2.82 7.71 2.17
CA ARG A 18 1.53 8.09 1.56
C ARG A 18 0.68 6.88 1.19
N VAL A 19 1.30 5.79 0.73
CA VAL A 19 0.59 4.53 0.43
C VAL A 19 0.09 3.90 1.72
N MET A 20 0.90 3.87 2.78
CA MET A 20 0.47 3.39 4.10
C MET A 20 -0.73 4.18 4.63
N GLU A 21 -0.68 5.51 4.60
CA GLU A 21 -1.81 6.36 5.00
C GLU A 21 -3.08 6.13 4.17
N SER A 22 -2.92 5.92 2.87
CA SER A 22 -4.05 5.63 1.98
C SER A 22 -4.69 4.27 2.30
N ALA A 23 -3.86 3.27 2.64
CA ALA A 23 -4.34 1.96 3.09
C ALA A 23 -5.16 2.09 4.38
N GLU A 24 -4.69 2.88 5.36
CA GLU A 24 -5.43 3.15 6.59
C GLU A 24 -6.77 3.85 6.32
N LYS A 25 -6.79 4.85 5.43
CA LYS A 25 -8.03 5.56 5.05
C LYS A 25 -9.06 4.62 4.44
N ILE A 26 -8.65 3.71 3.55
CA ILE A 26 -9.53 2.70 2.95
C ILE A 26 -10.10 1.77 4.02
N THR A 27 -9.27 1.36 4.99
CA THR A 27 -9.69 0.48 6.09
C THR A 27 -10.74 1.14 6.99
N GLN A 28 -10.69 2.47 7.13
CA GLN A 28 -11.62 3.25 7.95
C GLN A 28 -12.91 3.65 7.22
N MET A 29 -13.02 3.40 5.92
CA MET A 29 -14.25 3.70 5.17
C MET A 29 -15.40 2.83 5.65
N ARG A 30 -16.48 3.47 6.11
CA ARG A 30 -17.74 2.77 6.37
C ARG A 30 -18.44 2.49 5.05
N TRP A 31 -18.71 1.22 4.79
CA TRP A 31 -19.45 0.79 3.62
C TRP A 31 -20.95 0.87 3.87
N PRO A 32 -21.74 1.35 2.90
CA PRO A 32 -23.19 1.25 3.00
C PRO A 32 -23.56 -0.23 3.11
N THR A 33 -24.19 -0.59 4.22
CA THR A 33 -24.77 -1.93 4.40
C THR A 33 -26.18 -1.86 3.83
N LEU A 34 -26.47 -2.68 2.83
CA LEU A 34 -27.81 -2.85 2.30
C LEU A 34 -28.47 -3.99 3.07
N ASP A 35 -29.57 -3.70 3.75
CA ASP A 35 -30.43 -4.74 4.30
C ASP A 35 -31.23 -5.38 3.15
N PRO A 36 -31.09 -6.69 2.90
CA PRO A 36 -31.88 -7.39 1.89
C PRO A 36 -33.38 -7.27 2.15
N ASP A 37 -33.81 -7.18 3.42
CA ASP A 37 -35.21 -7.10 3.82
C ASP A 37 -35.82 -5.72 3.52
N ASP A 38 -34.99 -4.68 3.36
CA ASP A 38 -35.41 -3.35 2.92
C ASP A 38 -35.69 -3.28 1.40
N LEU A 39 -35.34 -4.32 0.64
CA LEU A 39 -35.46 -4.37 -0.83
C LEU A 39 -36.19 -5.63 -1.34
N PRO A 40 -37.44 -5.90 -0.89
CA PRO A 40 -38.16 -7.11 -1.27
C PRO A 40 -38.42 -7.17 -2.78
N GLY A 41 -38.02 -8.26 -3.42
CA GLY A 41 -38.19 -8.49 -4.85
C GLY A 41 -37.18 -7.77 -5.75
N SER A 42 -36.25 -7.00 -5.19
CA SER A 42 -35.16 -6.37 -5.94
C SER A 42 -34.04 -7.37 -6.23
N ALA A 43 -33.64 -7.46 -7.50
CA ALA A 43 -32.46 -8.22 -7.89
C ALA A 43 -31.19 -7.74 -7.14
N VAL A 44 -31.15 -6.48 -6.72
CA VAL A 44 -30.04 -5.86 -5.97
C VAL A 44 -29.99 -6.34 -4.51
N GLY A 45 -31.14 -6.64 -3.89
CA GLY A 45 -31.20 -7.15 -2.51
C GLY A 45 -30.58 -8.55 -2.35
N ASN A 46 -30.51 -9.32 -3.45
CA ASN A 46 -29.87 -10.64 -3.47
C ASN A 46 -28.36 -10.60 -3.78
N VAL A 47 -27.77 -9.43 -4.05
CA VAL A 47 -26.36 -9.34 -4.46
C VAL A 47 -25.47 -9.23 -3.24
N ALA A 48 -24.64 -10.25 -3.00
CA ALA A 48 -23.57 -10.23 -1.99
C ALA A 48 -22.39 -9.28 -2.32
N ALA A 49 -22.59 -8.30 -3.22
CA ALA A 49 -21.56 -7.40 -3.72
C ALA A 49 -20.85 -6.62 -2.62
N PRO A 50 -21.52 -6.08 -1.58
CA PRO A 50 -20.83 -5.39 -0.49
C PRO A 50 -19.81 -6.30 0.21
N VAL A 51 -20.13 -7.57 0.42
CA VAL A 51 -19.24 -8.56 1.05
C VAL A 51 -18.05 -8.88 0.15
N LEU A 52 -18.29 -9.12 -1.14
CA LEU A 52 -17.21 -9.43 -2.09
C LEU A 52 -16.26 -8.25 -2.31
N VAL A 53 -16.79 -7.03 -2.37
CA VAL A 53 -15.99 -5.81 -2.51
C VAL A 53 -15.18 -5.55 -1.25
N ALA A 54 -15.75 -5.73 -0.06
CA ALA A 54 -15.02 -5.60 1.20
C ALA A 54 -13.87 -6.61 1.32
N ALA A 55 -14.10 -7.88 0.94
CA ALA A 55 -13.05 -8.89 0.93
C ALA A 55 -11.91 -8.52 -0.04
N ARG A 56 -12.23 -8.11 -1.26
CA ARG A 56 -11.23 -7.69 -2.25
C ARG A 56 -10.44 -6.46 -1.79
N LEU A 57 -11.10 -5.49 -1.17
CA LEU A 57 -10.41 -4.30 -0.65
C LEU A 57 -9.49 -4.61 0.51
N THR A 58 -9.83 -5.61 1.34
CA THR A 58 -8.93 -6.11 2.39
C THR A 58 -7.62 -6.61 1.80
N GLU A 59 -7.67 -7.34 0.68
CA GLU A 59 -6.45 -7.78 -0.05
C GLU A 59 -5.66 -6.60 -0.60
N VAL A 60 -6.34 -5.59 -1.17
CA VAL A 60 -5.68 -4.39 -1.71
C VAL A 60 -4.95 -3.63 -0.60
N VAL A 61 -5.60 -3.44 0.55
CA VAL A 61 -4.99 -2.81 1.73
C VAL A 61 -3.77 -3.60 2.21
N ALA A 62 -3.85 -4.93 2.27
CA ALA A 62 -2.73 -5.77 2.66
C ALA A 62 -1.53 -5.59 1.71
N ASN A 63 -1.78 -5.58 0.40
CA ASN A 63 -0.74 -5.36 -0.62
C ASN A 63 -0.12 -3.97 -0.52
N MET A 64 -0.92 -2.92 -0.29
CA MET A 64 -0.43 -1.56 -0.10
C MET A 64 0.50 -1.46 1.11
N ARG A 65 0.11 -2.05 2.25
CA ARG A 65 0.93 -2.09 3.47
C ARG A 65 2.23 -2.86 3.24
N GLY A 66 2.15 -4.03 2.60
CA GLY A 66 3.31 -4.86 2.28
C GLY A 66 4.31 -4.13 1.37
N TRP A 67 3.82 -3.46 0.33
CA TRP A 67 4.66 -2.67 -0.56
C TRP A 67 5.34 -1.51 0.18
N ALA A 68 4.62 -0.76 1.02
CA ALA A 68 5.18 0.36 1.77
C ALA A 68 6.30 -0.07 2.73
N VAL A 69 6.13 -1.22 3.41
CA VAL A 69 7.17 -1.81 4.27
C VAL A 69 8.39 -2.20 3.45
N ALA A 70 8.19 -2.89 2.32
CA ALA A 70 9.28 -3.31 1.44
C ALA A 70 10.07 -2.11 0.88
N ALA A 71 9.38 -1.02 0.53
CA ALA A 71 9.99 0.22 0.05
C ALA A 71 10.90 0.86 1.13
N HIS A 72 10.44 0.96 2.37
CA HIS A 72 11.25 1.45 3.49
C HIS A 72 12.48 0.58 3.74
N MET A 73 12.31 -0.74 3.82
CA MET A 73 13.43 -1.68 4.01
C MET A 73 14.46 -1.57 2.88
N SER A 74 14.00 -1.37 1.65
CA SER A 74 14.88 -1.18 0.50
C SER A 74 15.66 0.13 0.62
N ALA A 75 15.00 1.23 0.99
CA ALA A 75 15.66 2.52 1.22
C ALA A 75 16.76 2.43 2.29
N ASP A 76 16.47 1.75 3.40
CA ASP A 76 17.44 1.55 4.49
C ASP A 76 18.61 0.64 4.08
N ALA A 77 18.37 -0.31 3.17
CA ALA A 77 19.43 -1.15 2.62
C ALA A 77 20.34 -0.34 1.68
N PHE A 78 19.77 0.50 0.80
CA PHE A 78 20.54 1.37 -0.08
C PHE A 78 21.38 2.39 0.70
N GLU A 79 20.81 3.05 1.70
CA GLU A 79 21.54 4.02 2.53
C GLU A 79 22.74 3.39 3.26
N ARG A 80 22.57 2.16 3.78
CA ARG A 80 23.67 1.42 4.42
C ARG A 80 24.76 1.03 3.43
N ALA A 81 24.38 0.61 2.23
CA ALA A 81 25.33 0.25 1.18
C ALA A 81 26.15 1.47 0.74
N ASP A 82 25.51 2.62 0.57
CA ASP A 82 26.17 3.87 0.17
C ASP A 82 27.18 4.35 1.22
N ARG A 83 26.78 4.35 2.50
CA ARG A 83 27.68 4.70 3.62
C ARG A 83 28.90 3.80 3.69
N SER A 84 28.71 2.47 3.60
CA SER A 84 29.81 1.51 3.63
C SER A 84 30.77 1.68 2.45
N ASN A 85 30.27 2.07 1.28
CA ASN A 85 31.10 2.32 0.12
C ASN A 85 31.90 3.62 0.27
N GLY A 86 31.31 4.67 0.83
CA GLY A 86 32.00 5.93 1.16
C GLY A 86 33.15 5.74 2.14
N GLU A 87 32.97 4.95 3.19
CA GLU A 87 34.01 4.61 4.18
C GLU A 87 35.20 3.84 3.57
N ARG A 88 34.95 3.05 2.51
CA ARG A 88 35.99 2.27 1.82
C ARG A 88 36.78 3.08 0.81
N LEU A 89 36.18 4.12 0.21
CA LEU A 89 36.85 4.99 -0.76
C LEU A 89 37.71 6.09 -0.09
N GLN A 90 37.55 6.29 1.23
CA GLN A 90 38.32 7.24 2.03
C GLN A 90 39.54 6.59 2.73
N GLN A 91 39.77 5.29 2.54
CA GLN A 91 40.97 4.55 2.97
C GLN A 91 41.90 4.29 1.79
#